data_AF-A0A658K8G1-F1
#
_entry.id   AF-A0A658K8G1-F1
#
_cell.length_a   1.000
_cell.length_b   1.000
_cell.length_c   1.000
_cell.angle_alpha   90.00
_cell.angle_beta   90.00
_cell.angle_gamma   90.00
#
_symmetry.space_group_name_H-M   'P 1'
#
loop_
_entity.id
_entity.type
_entity.pdbx_description
1 polymer ?
#
loop_
_entity_poly.entity_id
_entity_poly.type
_entity_poly.pdbx_seq_one_letter_code
_entity_poly.pdbx_strand_id
1 'polypeptide(L)'
;ARLLEQVSPDLLSKLAQWAKFMTQTEVNDSVIRDLVSPRKQKLTQGQVYTDYGGQVGGTVANDLTRLTATAGQALGSLAMYPAMDSVRQAAPMVMAFLKMALIICMPFVLVLGTFDLKVVMTVTFAEFALIFVDFWFQLARWVDSTILDALYGNGLGSDVPHSNFDPVFGASNGQGDLLLDFVMGTMFIVLPGFWITSLSWAGLR
;
A
#
# COMPACT_ATOMS: atom_id res chain seq x y z
N ALA A 1 -19.17 -4.42 27.55
CA ALA A 1 -19.13 -4.33 29.03
C ALA A 1 -17.80 -3.74 29.55
N ARG A 2 -16.62 -4.27 29.19
CA ARG A 2 -15.31 -3.80 29.72
C ARG A 2 -14.85 -2.38 29.30
N LEU A 3 -15.39 -1.81 28.24
CA LEU A 3 -15.04 -0.44 27.80
C LEU A 3 -15.74 0.65 28.60
N LEU A 4 -16.85 0.32 29.29
CA LEU A 4 -17.61 1.29 30.10
C LEU A 4 -16.93 1.59 31.44
N GLU A 5 -16.07 0.69 31.93
CA GLU A 5 -15.28 0.92 33.16
C GLU A 5 -14.12 1.90 32.96
N GLN A 6 -13.70 2.13 31.71
CA GLN A 6 -12.58 3.03 31.41
C GLN A 6 -13.03 4.48 31.16
N VAL A 7 -14.34 4.73 31.08
CA VAL A 7 -14.88 6.08 30.85
C VAL A 7 -15.24 6.70 32.20
N SER A 8 -14.68 7.88 32.47
CA SER A 8 -14.88 8.57 33.75
C SER A 8 -16.37 8.83 34.04
N PRO A 9 -16.86 8.55 35.26
CA PRO A 9 -18.28 8.69 35.62
C PRO A 9 -18.84 10.11 35.42
N ASP A 10 -17.97 11.13 35.47
CA ASP A 10 -18.35 12.54 35.29
C ASP A 10 -18.66 12.94 33.84
N LEU A 11 -18.08 12.23 32.86
CA LEU A 11 -18.44 12.42 31.45
C LEU A 11 -19.76 11.73 31.12
N LEU A 12 -20.00 10.55 31.69
CA LEU A 12 -21.27 9.84 31.56
C LEU A 12 -22.43 10.63 32.17
N SER A 13 -22.22 11.27 33.33
CA SER A 13 -23.25 12.09 33.98
C SER A 13 -23.57 13.36 33.19
N LYS A 14 -22.56 14.03 32.62
CA LYS A 14 -22.73 15.22 31.77
C LYS A 14 -23.42 14.91 30.44
N LEU A 15 -23.08 13.78 29.83
CA LEU A 15 -23.70 13.33 28.58
C LEU A 15 -25.14 12.84 28.84
N ALA A 16 -25.41 12.16 29.95
CA ALA A 16 -26.76 11.80 30.39
C ALA A 16 -27.62 13.03 30.73
N GLN A 17 -27.04 14.10 31.27
CA GLN A 17 -27.73 15.37 31.51
C GLN A 17 -28.07 16.12 30.21
N TRP A 18 -27.23 16.01 29.19
CA TRP A 18 -27.47 16.59 27.86
C TRP A 18 -28.46 15.74 27.03
N ALA A 19 -28.48 14.42 27.26
CA ALA A 19 -29.34 13.45 26.59
C ALA A 19 -30.57 13.01 27.43
N LYS A 20 -31.24 13.95 28.11
CA LYS A 20 -32.42 13.68 28.97
C LYS A 20 -33.64 13.04 28.28
N PHE A 21 -33.59 12.82 26.97
CA PHE A 21 -34.65 12.20 26.17
C PHE A 21 -34.31 10.79 25.66
N MET A 22 -33.13 10.26 25.98
CA MET A 22 -32.67 8.93 25.52
C MET A 22 -32.39 8.00 26.71
N THR A 23 -32.67 6.71 26.54
CA THR A 23 -32.39 5.70 27.58
C THR A 23 -30.89 5.43 27.72
N GLN A 24 -30.42 5.07 28.92
CA GLN A 24 -28.98 4.83 29.21
C GLN A 24 -28.30 3.84 28.25
N THR A 25 -29.06 2.88 27.71
CA THR A 25 -28.60 1.91 26.71
C THR A 25 -28.34 2.55 25.34
N GLU A 26 -29.20 3.50 24.94
CA GLU A 26 -29.13 4.22 23.66
C GLU A 26 -28.02 5.28 23.69
N VAL A 27 -27.77 5.87 24.86
CA VAL A 27 -26.62 6.74 25.11
C VAL A 27 -25.31 5.96 25.03
N ASN A 28 -25.23 4.77 25.63
CA ASN A 28 -24.03 3.94 25.54
C ASN A 28 -23.77 3.43 24.11
N ASP A 29 -24.80 3.02 23.39
CA ASP A 29 -24.66 2.53 22.02
C ASP A 29 -24.30 3.66 21.04
N SER A 30 -24.83 4.87 21.23
CA SER A 30 -24.41 6.04 20.46
C SER A 30 -22.98 6.47 20.76
N VAL A 31 -22.52 6.40 22.01
CA VAL A 31 -21.10 6.67 22.36
C VAL A 31 -20.17 5.61 21.78
N ILE A 32 -20.54 4.32 21.83
CA ILE A 32 -19.77 3.23 21.20
C ILE A 32 -19.75 3.43 19.68
N ARG A 33 -20.89 3.72 19.07
CA ARG A 33 -21.00 3.98 17.63
C ARG A 33 -20.24 5.23 17.21
N ASP A 34 -20.18 6.27 18.05
CA ASP A 34 -19.44 7.49 17.78
C ASP A 34 -17.93 7.29 17.97
N LEU A 35 -17.51 6.51 18.97
CA LEU A 35 -16.11 6.11 19.18
C LEU A 35 -15.58 5.18 18.08
N VAL A 36 -16.43 4.27 17.58
CA VAL A 36 -16.14 3.38 16.46
C VAL A 36 -16.50 4.06 15.12
N SER A 37 -17.06 5.28 15.15
CA SER A 37 -17.46 5.97 13.93
C SER A 37 -16.21 6.35 13.13
N PRO A 38 -16.24 6.15 11.80
CA PRO A 38 -15.22 6.69 10.91
C PRO A 38 -15.08 8.22 11.02
N ARG A 39 -16.09 8.92 11.55
CA ARG A 39 -16.06 10.37 11.78
C ARG A 39 -15.04 10.77 12.85
N LYS A 40 -14.81 9.97 13.90
CA LYS A 40 -13.77 10.26 14.90
C LYS A 40 -12.36 9.92 14.43
N GLN A 41 -12.19 9.02 13.44
CA GLN A 41 -10.92 8.86 12.72
C GLN A 41 -10.56 10.11 11.89
N LYS A 42 -11.56 10.84 11.39
CA LYS A 42 -11.36 12.14 10.72
C LYS A 42 -11.05 13.29 11.70
N LEU A 43 -11.61 13.26 12.93
CA LEU A 43 -11.46 14.33 13.94
C LEU A 43 -10.26 14.13 14.90
N THR A 44 -9.78 12.90 15.09
CA THR A 44 -8.59 12.60 15.91
C THR A 44 -7.35 12.68 15.03
N GLN A 45 -6.88 13.89 14.76
CA GLN A 45 -5.56 14.19 14.16
C GLN A 45 -5.08 13.23 13.05
N GLY A 46 -5.93 13.00 12.03
CA GLY A 46 -5.56 12.95 10.62
C GLY A 46 -4.30 12.18 10.19
N GLN A 47 -3.89 11.12 10.89
CA GLN A 47 -2.88 10.18 10.42
C GLN A 47 -3.63 8.93 9.96
N VAL A 48 -4.14 8.97 8.74
CA VAL A 48 -4.78 7.81 8.08
C VAL A 48 -3.75 6.68 7.89
N TYR A 49 -2.46 7.04 7.83
CA TYR A 49 -1.33 6.13 7.73
C TYR A 49 -0.65 5.95 9.09
N THR A 50 -0.62 4.71 9.60
CA THR A 50 0.33 4.34 10.65
C THR A 50 1.74 4.33 10.04
N ASP A 51 2.46 5.44 10.20
CA ASP A 51 3.83 5.59 9.74
C ASP A 51 4.82 5.26 10.88
N TYR A 52 5.98 4.72 10.52
CA TYR A 52 7.09 4.45 11.44
C TYR A 52 8.06 5.65 11.57
N GLY A 53 7.76 6.77 10.92
CA GLY A 53 8.54 8.00 10.98
C GLY A 53 8.44 8.76 12.30
N GLY A 54 9.35 8.47 13.24
CA GLY A 54 9.66 9.32 14.39
C GLY A 54 9.38 8.72 15.77
N GLN A 55 9.82 9.43 16.82
CA GLN A 55 9.57 9.06 18.21
C GLN A 55 8.10 9.32 18.59
N VAL A 56 7.50 8.37 19.33
CA VAL A 56 6.16 8.51 19.92
C VAL A 56 6.16 9.75 20.84
N GLY A 57 5.48 10.82 20.42
CA GLY A 57 5.41 12.10 21.15
C GLY A 57 5.83 13.34 20.37
N GLY A 58 6.46 13.19 19.19
CA GLY A 58 6.74 14.29 18.24
C GLY A 58 7.68 15.39 18.76
N THR A 59 8.91 15.43 18.26
CA THR A 59 9.87 16.52 18.52
C THR A 59 9.89 17.48 17.32
N VAL A 60 10.15 18.78 17.52
CA VAL A 60 10.35 19.78 16.44
C VAL A 60 11.34 19.32 15.36
N ALA A 61 12.36 18.54 15.74
CA ALA A 61 13.31 17.94 14.80
C ALA A 61 12.67 16.88 13.89
N ASN A 62 11.68 16.13 14.38
CA ASN A 62 10.91 15.17 13.60
C ASN A 62 10.02 15.89 12.58
N ASP A 63 9.42 17.02 12.98
CA ASP A 63 8.60 17.85 12.10
C ASP A 63 9.43 18.48 10.98
N LEU A 64 10.63 18.98 11.29
CA LEU A 64 11.57 19.50 10.29
C LEU A 64 12.05 18.41 9.32
N THR A 65 12.32 17.21 9.84
CA THR A 65 12.71 16.06 9.01
C THR A 65 11.56 15.64 8.10
N ARG A 66 10.32 15.65 8.60
CA ARG A 66 9.11 15.38 7.81
C ARG A 66 8.88 16.43 6.72
N LEU A 67 9.05 17.72 7.03
CA LEU A 67 8.94 18.81 6.06
C LEU A 67 10.02 18.72 4.97
N THR A 68 11.25 18.37 5.35
CA THR A 68 12.34 18.19 4.40
C THR A 68 12.09 16.95 3.53
N ALA A 69 11.61 15.85 4.12
CA ALA A 69 11.25 14.64 3.39
C ALA A 69 10.08 14.87 2.42
N THR A 70 9.06 15.65 2.80
CA THR A 70 7.97 16.03 1.89
C THR A 70 8.46 16.89 0.74
N ALA A 71 9.28 17.91 1.01
CA ALA A 71 9.87 18.73 -0.05
C ALA A 71 10.76 17.88 -0.98
N GLY A 72 11.58 16.99 -0.42
CA GLY A 72 12.43 16.07 -1.19
C GLY A 72 11.63 15.09 -2.03
N GLN A 73 10.55 14.51 -1.49
CA GLN A 73 9.66 13.63 -2.23
C GLN A 73 8.86 14.38 -3.30
N ALA A 74 8.39 15.60 -3.03
CA ALA A 74 7.69 16.41 -4.02
C ALA A 74 8.59 16.87 -5.18
N LEU A 75 9.89 17.09 -4.93
CA LEU A 75 10.85 17.37 -6.00
C LEU A 75 11.24 16.09 -6.75
N GLY A 76 11.45 14.99 -6.04
CA GLY A 76 11.80 13.69 -6.63
C GLY A 76 10.65 13.05 -7.42
N SER A 77 9.41 13.31 -7.03
CA SER A 77 8.22 12.75 -7.67
C SER A 77 8.01 13.25 -9.10
N LEU A 78 8.48 14.46 -9.42
CA LEU A 78 8.41 15.04 -10.77
C LEU A 78 9.10 14.17 -11.83
N ALA A 79 10.16 13.45 -11.44
CA ALA A 79 10.83 12.50 -12.32
C ALA A 79 10.38 11.06 -12.07
N MET A 80 10.10 10.72 -10.81
CA MET A 80 9.85 9.34 -10.43
C MET A 80 8.48 8.82 -10.83
N TYR A 81 7.41 9.62 -10.73
CA TYR A 81 6.07 9.16 -11.09
C TYR A 81 5.92 8.89 -12.60
N PRO A 82 6.39 9.76 -13.51
CA PRO A 82 6.37 9.45 -14.95
C PRO A 82 7.23 8.23 -15.30
N ALA A 83 8.37 8.06 -14.63
CA ALA A 83 9.24 6.91 -14.84
C ALA A 83 8.56 5.60 -14.42
N MET A 84 7.90 5.58 -13.26
CA MET A 84 7.19 4.39 -12.78
C MET A 84 5.96 4.07 -13.63
N ASP A 85 5.24 5.08 -14.13
CA ASP A 85 4.15 4.84 -15.08
C ASP A 85 4.67 4.19 -16.38
N SER A 86 5.79 4.68 -16.90
CA SER A 86 6.47 4.08 -18.06
C SER A 86 6.86 2.62 -17.81
N VAL A 87 7.37 2.29 -16.61
CA VAL A 87 7.71 0.91 -16.21
C VAL A 87 6.47 0.03 -16.19
N ARG A 88 5.35 0.50 -15.63
CA ARG A 88 4.09 -0.26 -15.57
C ARG A 88 3.56 -0.57 -16.96
N GLN A 89 3.64 0.39 -17.88
CA GLN A 89 3.23 0.21 -19.27
C GLN A 89 4.17 -0.73 -20.04
N ALA A 90 5.48 -0.64 -19.78
CA ALA A 90 6.48 -1.47 -20.43
C ALA A 90 6.53 -2.91 -19.87
N ALA A 91 6.15 -3.14 -18.61
CA ALA A 91 6.22 -4.45 -17.94
C ALA A 91 5.65 -5.62 -18.76
N PRO A 92 4.39 -5.58 -19.26
CA PRO A 92 3.86 -6.68 -20.08
C PRO A 92 4.59 -6.82 -21.42
N MET A 93 5.08 -5.72 -22.01
CA MET A 93 5.85 -5.76 -23.25
C MET A 93 7.19 -6.46 -23.05
N VAL A 94 7.92 -6.12 -21.98
CA VAL A 94 9.20 -6.74 -21.64
C VAL A 94 9.02 -8.23 -21.36
N MET A 95 7.96 -8.63 -20.66
CA MET A 95 7.68 -10.06 -20.42
C MET A 95 7.38 -10.83 -21.70
N ALA A 96 6.64 -10.24 -22.64
CA ALA A 96 6.41 -10.85 -23.94
C ALA A 96 7.73 -11.12 -24.66
N PHE A 97 8.65 -10.15 -24.68
CA PHE A 97 9.98 -10.33 -25.27
C PHE A 97 10.82 -11.38 -24.54
N LEU A 98 10.80 -11.41 -23.21
CA LEU A 98 11.53 -12.41 -22.42
C LEU A 98 11.03 -13.83 -22.68
N LYS A 99 9.71 -14.03 -22.75
CA LYS A 99 9.12 -15.34 -23.07
C LYS A 99 9.46 -15.77 -24.49
N MET A 100 9.35 -14.85 -25.45
CA MET A 100 9.76 -15.11 -26.84
C MET A 100 11.23 -15.52 -26.92
N ALA A 101 12.12 -14.79 -26.24
CA ALA A 101 13.54 -15.13 -26.18
C ALA A 101 13.78 -16.52 -25.57
N LEU A 102 13.10 -16.87 -24.48
CA LEU A 102 13.22 -18.20 -23.85
C LEU A 102 12.74 -19.32 -24.78
N ILE A 103 11.60 -19.14 -25.46
CA ILE A 103 11.06 -20.11 -26.42
C ILE A 103 12.02 -20.30 -27.60
N ILE A 104 12.63 -19.23 -28.12
CA ILE A 104 13.62 -19.33 -29.20
C ILE A 104 14.88 -20.06 -28.75
N CYS A 105 15.33 -19.85 -27.51
CA CYS A 105 16.51 -20.51 -26.95
C CYS A 105 16.25 -21.99 -26.57
N MET A 106 15.01 -22.36 -26.28
CA MET A 106 14.61 -23.70 -25.86
C MET A 106 15.17 -24.83 -26.73
N PRO A 107 14.98 -24.86 -28.07
CA PRO A 107 15.52 -25.93 -28.92
C PRO A 107 17.04 -26.01 -28.86
N PHE A 108 17.76 -24.88 -28.80
CA PHE A 108 19.22 -24.87 -28.71
C PHE A 108 19.70 -25.47 -27.39
N VAL A 109 19.08 -25.08 -26.27
CA VAL A 109 19.43 -25.59 -24.94
C VAL A 109 19.18 -27.11 -24.85
N LEU A 110 18.06 -27.59 -25.41
CA LEU A 110 17.72 -29.02 -25.40
C LEU A 110 18.67 -29.85 -26.27
N VAL A 111 19.02 -29.37 -27.46
CA VAL A 111 19.95 -30.07 -28.36
C VAL A 111 21.36 -30.11 -27.76
N LEU A 112 21.84 -28.99 -27.22
CA LEU A 112 23.15 -28.93 -26.55
C LEU A 112 23.18 -29.78 -25.27
N GLY A 113 22.05 -29.86 -24.56
CA GLY A 113 21.85 -30.75 -23.42
C GLY A 113 21.61 -32.21 -23.78
N THR A 114 21.70 -32.60 -25.06
CA THR A 114 21.45 -33.97 -25.55
C THR A 114 20.11 -34.56 -25.10
N PHE A 115 19.10 -33.72 -24.87
CA PHE A 115 17.81 -34.08 -24.27
C PHE A 115 17.89 -34.78 -22.91
N ASP A 116 18.91 -34.46 -22.10
CA ASP A 116 18.97 -34.91 -20.70
C ASP A 116 17.72 -34.44 -19.94
N LEU A 117 17.09 -35.36 -19.20
CA LEU A 117 15.92 -35.09 -18.37
C LEU A 117 16.19 -33.94 -17.39
N LYS A 118 17.41 -33.84 -16.87
CA LYS A 118 17.78 -32.72 -15.98
C LYS A 118 17.64 -31.38 -16.69
N VAL A 119 18.13 -31.28 -17.93
CA VAL A 119 18.06 -30.04 -18.74
C VAL A 119 16.61 -29.73 -19.09
N VAL A 120 15.84 -30.72 -19.54
CA VAL A 120 14.40 -30.56 -19.82
C VAL A 120 13.67 -29.99 -18.62
N MET A 121 13.86 -30.57 -17.44
CA MET A 121 13.24 -30.10 -16.21
C MET A 121 13.64 -28.66 -15.88
N THR A 122 14.92 -28.30 -16.00
CA THR A 122 15.37 -26.92 -15.72
C THR A 122 14.73 -25.90 -16.66
N VAL A 123 14.57 -26.22 -17.95
CA VAL A 123 13.95 -25.32 -18.92
C VAL A 123 12.45 -25.16 -18.65
N THR A 124 11.74 -26.25 -18.32
CA THR A 124 10.31 -26.18 -17.94
C THR A 124 10.11 -25.35 -16.67
N PHE A 125 10.99 -25.50 -15.67
CA PHE A 125 10.93 -24.66 -14.46
C PHE A 125 11.25 -23.19 -14.75
N ALA A 126 12.21 -22.91 -15.64
CA ALA A 126 12.50 -21.53 -16.07
C ALA A 126 11.33 -20.89 -16.81
N GLU A 127 10.65 -21.65 -17.67
CA GLU A 127 9.44 -21.20 -18.37
C GLU A 127 8.30 -20.93 -17.39
N PHE A 128 8.03 -21.86 -16.46
CA PHE A 128 7.07 -21.65 -15.38
C PHE A 128 7.38 -20.40 -14.57
N ALA A 129 8.65 -20.21 -14.18
CA ALA A 129 9.09 -19.05 -13.43
C ALA A 129 8.81 -17.74 -14.16
N LEU A 130 9.11 -17.66 -15.46
CA LEU A 130 8.84 -16.49 -16.28
C LEU A 130 7.33 -16.25 -16.48
N ILE A 131 6.54 -17.30 -16.70
CA ILE A 131 5.08 -17.15 -16.85
C ILE A 131 4.46 -16.65 -15.55
N PHE A 132 4.93 -17.14 -14.40
CA PHE A 132 4.41 -16.74 -13.10
C PHE A 132 4.73 -15.30 -12.71
N VAL A 133 5.69 -14.64 -13.35
CA VAL A 133 5.94 -13.20 -13.15
C VAL A 133 4.71 -12.35 -13.52
N ASP A 134 3.90 -12.76 -14.51
CA ASP A 134 2.69 -12.01 -14.88
C ASP A 134 1.65 -11.95 -13.75
N PHE A 135 1.60 -13.00 -12.92
CA PHE A 135 0.74 -13.01 -11.74
C PHE A 135 1.15 -11.88 -10.77
N TRP A 136 2.44 -11.65 -10.56
CA TRP A 136 2.92 -10.58 -9.69
C TRP A 136 2.59 -9.18 -10.23
N PHE A 137 2.63 -8.99 -11.55
CA PHE A 137 2.17 -7.73 -12.16
C PHE A 137 0.68 -7.52 -12.01
N GLN A 138 -0.12 -8.57 -12.15
CA GLN A 138 -1.56 -8.50 -11.94
C GLN A 138 -1.90 -8.26 -10.47
N LEU A 139 -1.17 -8.89 -9.54
CA LEU A 139 -1.30 -8.64 -8.13
C LEU A 139 -0.99 -7.18 -7.80
N ALA A 140 0.11 -6.63 -8.33
CA ALA A 140 0.47 -5.23 -8.15
C ALA A 140 -0.62 -4.28 -8.68
N ARG A 141 -1.13 -4.51 -9.90
CA ARG A 141 -2.27 -3.73 -10.45
C ARG A 141 -3.51 -3.85 -9.58
N TRP A 142 -3.81 -5.04 -9.07
CA TRP A 142 -5.03 -5.28 -8.32
C TRP A 142 -5.00 -4.62 -6.94
N VAL A 143 -3.85 -4.67 -6.25
CA VAL A 143 -3.67 -3.96 -4.97
C VAL A 143 -3.86 -2.46 -5.18
N ASP A 144 -3.29 -1.90 -6.26
CA ASP A 144 -3.41 -0.49 -6.66
C ASP A 144 -4.86 -0.08 -6.88
N SER A 145 -5.59 -0.78 -7.74
CA SER A 145 -6.90 -0.32 -8.20
C SER A 145 -8.09 -0.80 -7.38
N THR A 146 -7.95 -1.85 -6.56
CA THR A 146 -9.11 -2.55 -5.98
C THR A 146 -9.08 -2.56 -4.46
N ILE A 147 -7.93 -2.86 -3.85
CA ILE A 147 -7.84 -2.90 -2.38
C ILE A 147 -7.76 -1.49 -1.81
N LEU A 148 -6.91 -0.63 -2.37
CA LEU A 148 -6.73 0.72 -1.83
C LEU A 148 -8.00 1.55 -2.01
N ASP A 149 -8.64 1.46 -3.18
CA ASP A 149 -9.95 2.06 -3.43
C ASP A 149 -11.04 1.53 -2.48
N ALA A 150 -11.04 0.24 -2.15
CA ALA A 150 -12.02 -0.34 -1.23
C ALA A 150 -11.76 0.00 0.24
N LEU A 151 -10.50 0.16 0.64
CA LEU A 151 -10.10 0.45 2.02
C LEU A 151 -10.15 1.94 2.36
N TYR A 152 -9.79 2.80 1.42
CA TYR A 152 -9.64 4.23 1.64
C TYR A 152 -10.69 5.08 0.89
N GLY A 153 -11.45 4.49 -0.02
CA GLY A 153 -12.46 5.17 -0.84
C GLY A 153 -11.91 5.53 -2.23
N ASN A 154 -12.76 6.07 -3.10
CA ASN A 154 -12.34 6.62 -4.40
C ASN A 154 -13.08 7.94 -4.60
N GLY A 155 -12.35 9.04 -4.85
CA GLY A 155 -12.92 10.34 -5.19
C GLY A 155 -12.02 11.54 -4.84
N LEU A 156 -12.38 12.72 -5.38
CA LEU A 156 -11.77 14.01 -5.04
C LEU A 156 -12.81 14.82 -4.23
N GLY A 157 -12.56 15.08 -2.95
CA GLY A 157 -13.45 15.85 -2.08
C GLY A 157 -13.12 15.76 -0.59
N SER A 158 -13.58 16.72 0.22
CA SER A 158 -13.27 16.82 1.66
C SER A 158 -13.67 15.60 2.49
N ASP A 159 -14.42 14.67 1.91
CA ASP A 159 -14.88 13.45 2.55
C ASP A 159 -13.99 12.21 2.31
N VAL A 160 -12.93 12.33 1.50
CA VAL A 160 -12.04 11.21 1.17
C VAL A 160 -10.75 11.27 2.02
N PRO A 161 -10.36 10.19 2.73
CA PRO A 161 -9.16 10.15 3.58
C PRO A 161 -7.81 10.35 2.86
N HIS A 162 -7.74 10.07 1.56
CA HIS A 162 -6.55 10.20 0.70
C HIS A 162 -6.82 11.21 -0.42
N SER A 163 -5.77 11.86 -0.94
CA SER A 163 -5.85 12.94 -1.93
C SER A 163 -6.72 14.14 -1.55
N ASN A 164 -6.74 14.49 -0.26
CA ASN A 164 -7.49 15.63 0.26
C ASN A 164 -6.59 16.86 0.37
N PHE A 165 -6.80 17.85 -0.50
CA PHE A 165 -6.14 19.15 -0.42
C PHE A 165 -7.01 20.06 0.46
N ASP A 166 -6.83 19.99 1.79
CA ASP A 166 -7.53 20.87 2.73
C ASP A 166 -6.67 22.11 3.06
N PRO A 167 -6.99 23.30 2.51
CA PRO A 167 -6.24 24.53 2.75
C PRO A 167 -6.41 25.08 4.18
N VAL A 168 -7.36 24.58 4.97
CA VAL A 168 -7.58 25.02 6.37
C VAL A 168 -6.83 24.14 7.37
N PHE A 169 -6.55 22.87 7.04
CA PHE A 169 -5.89 21.92 7.94
C PHE A 169 -4.47 21.52 7.54
N GLY A 170 -3.91 22.12 6.49
CA GLY A 170 -2.54 21.85 6.05
C GLY A 170 -2.39 20.46 5.45
N ALA A 171 -1.29 20.22 4.74
CA ALA A 171 -1.01 18.98 4.00
C ALA A 171 -0.77 17.75 4.92
N SER A 172 -1.66 17.45 5.87
CA SER A 172 -1.49 16.40 6.87
C SER A 172 -1.41 14.99 6.28
N ASN A 173 -1.95 14.79 5.07
CA ASN A 173 -1.92 13.53 4.33
C ASN A 173 -1.09 13.56 3.04
N GLY A 174 -0.57 14.72 2.62
CA GLY A 174 0.17 14.85 1.35
C GLY A 174 1.45 14.00 1.31
N GLN A 175 2.13 13.83 2.45
CA GLN A 175 3.28 12.94 2.54
C GLN A 175 2.89 11.45 2.40
N GLY A 176 1.77 11.07 3.01
CA GLY A 176 1.28 9.69 2.96
C GLY A 176 0.83 9.30 1.56
N ASP A 177 0.19 10.23 0.84
CA ASP A 177 -0.25 10.04 -0.54
C ASP A 177 0.96 9.90 -1.49
N LEU A 178 1.96 10.77 -1.35
CA LEU A 178 3.19 10.70 -2.15
C LEU A 178 3.99 9.41 -1.89
N LEU A 179 4.01 8.96 -0.63
CA LEU A 179 4.65 7.70 -0.25
C LEU A 179 3.88 6.49 -0.78
N LEU A 180 2.55 6.53 -0.73
CA LEU A 180 1.70 5.49 -1.29
C LEU A 180 1.99 5.33 -2.78
N ASP A 181 1.94 6.42 -3.56
CA ASP A 181 2.20 6.40 -5.00
C ASP A 181 3.59 5.81 -5.34
N PHE A 182 4.59 6.17 -4.53
CA PHE A 182 5.92 5.58 -4.63
C PHE A 182 5.88 4.07 -4.38
N VAL A 183 5.27 3.62 -3.29
CA VAL A 183 5.16 2.20 -2.93
C VAL A 183 4.44 1.45 -4.04
N MET A 184 3.32 1.97 -4.56
CA MET A 184 2.57 1.37 -5.66
C MET A 184 3.41 1.22 -6.93
N GLY A 185 4.24 2.21 -7.25
CA GLY A 185 5.20 2.12 -8.35
C GLY A 185 6.23 1.02 -8.13
N THR A 186 6.80 0.94 -6.93
CA THR A 186 7.86 -0.01 -6.62
C THR A 186 7.38 -1.47 -6.54
N MET A 187 6.10 -1.73 -6.28
CA MET A 187 5.55 -3.10 -6.23
C MET A 187 5.75 -3.86 -7.55
N PHE A 188 5.74 -3.14 -8.69
CA PHE A 188 6.04 -3.72 -10.01
C PHE A 188 7.47 -4.20 -10.17
N ILE A 189 8.39 -3.77 -9.31
CA ILE A 189 9.80 -4.19 -9.35
C ILE A 189 10.08 -5.20 -8.24
N VAL A 190 9.65 -4.87 -7.02
CA VAL A 190 9.98 -5.65 -5.81
C VAL A 190 9.31 -7.01 -5.82
N LEU A 191 8.03 -7.12 -6.21
CA LEU A 191 7.30 -8.39 -6.18
C LEU A 191 7.86 -9.41 -7.20
N PRO A 192 8.03 -9.07 -8.50
CA PRO A 192 8.71 -9.95 -9.44
C PRO A 192 10.17 -10.23 -9.05
N GLY A 193 10.88 -9.22 -8.54
CA GLY A 193 12.27 -9.36 -8.12
C GLY A 193 12.43 -10.36 -6.98
N PHE A 194 11.55 -10.31 -5.99
CA PHE A 194 11.49 -11.29 -4.90
C PHE A 194 11.31 -12.71 -5.44
N TRP A 195 10.35 -12.91 -6.35
CA TRP A 195 10.10 -14.21 -6.97
C TRP A 195 11.32 -14.77 -7.70
N ILE A 196 11.90 -14.02 -8.63
CA ILE A 196 13.05 -14.47 -9.43
C ILE A 196 14.28 -14.73 -8.55
N THR A 197 14.53 -13.88 -7.55
CA THR A 197 15.66 -14.03 -6.63
C THR A 197 15.48 -15.27 -5.75
N SER A 198 14.26 -15.53 -5.27
CA SER A 198 13.96 -16.70 -4.45
C SER A 198 14.20 -18.02 -5.18
N LEU A 199 13.82 -18.09 -6.46
CA LEU A 199 14.05 -19.25 -7.31
C LEU A 199 15.54 -19.45 -7.65
N SER A 200 16.24 -18.34 -7.89
CA SER A 200 17.69 -18.38 -8.16
C SER A 200 18.45 -18.91 -6.94
N TRP A 201 18.04 -18.54 -5.73
CA TRP A 201 18.64 -19.05 -4.50
C TRP A 201 18.35 -20.53 -4.25
N ALA A 202 17.14 -21.00 -4.60
CA ALA A 202 16.79 -22.42 -4.50
C ALA A 202 17.59 -23.31 -5.48
N GLY A 203 18.03 -22.76 -6.63
CA GLY A 203 18.80 -23.48 -7.65
C GLY A 203 20.32 -23.53 -7.43
N LEU A 204 20.88 -22.76 -6.49
CA LEU A 204 22.32 -22.68 -6.22
C LEU A 204 22.86 -23.81 -5.30
N ARG A 205 22.22 -24.99 -5.29
CA ARG A 205 22.61 -26.14 -4.46
C ARG A 205 22.96 -27.36 -5.29
#